data_AF-A0A699TN14-F1
#
_entry.id   AF-A0A699TN14-F1
#
_cell.length_a   1.000
_cell.length_b   1.000
_cell.length_c   1.000
_cell.angle_alpha   90.00
_cell.angle_beta   90.00
_cell.angle_gamma   90.00
#
_symmetry.space_group_name_H-M   'P 1'
#
loop_
_entity.id
_entity.type
_entity.pdbx_description
1 polymer ?
#
loop_
_entity_poly.entity_id
_entity_poly.type
_entity_poly.pdbx_seq_one_letter_code
_entity_poly.pdbx_strand_id
1 'polypeptide(L)' 'LPLRGFDDEMRALVARHLEGRGIILHPQTNLTQLVKTDDGIKVTTDHGEELMADVVLFATGKYMPLTCMK' A
#
# COMPACT_ATOMS: atom_id res chain seq x y z
N LEU A 1 4.62 5.95 -8.10
CA LEU A 1 5.92 5.26 -7.94
C LEU A 1 6.30 5.17 -6.46
N PRO A 2 6.80 4.02 -5.96
CA PRO A 2 7.27 3.86 -4.58
C PRO A 2 8.50 4.74 -4.28
N LEU A 3 8.86 4.93 -3.00
CA LEU A 3 10.06 5.68 -2.54
C LEU A 3 10.07 7.19 -2.91
N ARG A 4 9.12 7.95 -2.36
CA ARG A 4 9.10 9.42 -2.51
C ARG A 4 10.34 10.03 -1.83
N GLY A 5 11.20 10.73 -2.58
CA GLY A 5 12.45 11.32 -2.10
C GLY A 5 13.74 10.68 -2.65
N PHE A 6 13.63 9.63 -3.46
CA PHE A 6 14.73 9.04 -4.23
C PHE A 6 14.70 9.48 -5.70
N ASP A 7 15.83 9.33 -6.38
CA ASP A 7 16.00 9.64 -7.80
C ASP A 7 15.01 8.86 -8.69
N ASP A 8 14.52 9.50 -9.77
CA ASP A 8 13.44 8.98 -10.60
C ASP A 8 13.85 7.71 -11.38
N GLU A 9 15.11 7.63 -11.83
CA GLU A 9 15.63 6.44 -12.55
C GLU A 9 15.67 5.21 -11.64
N MET A 10 16.11 5.40 -10.39
CA MET A 10 16.14 4.32 -9.39
C MET A 10 14.73 3.83 -9.04
N ARG A 11 13.75 4.73 -8.98
CA ARG A 11 12.35 4.39 -8.71
C ARG A 11 11.75 3.56 -9.83
N ALA A 12 12.03 3.91 -11.09
CA ALA A 12 11.58 3.16 -12.24
C ALA A 12 12.21 1.75 -12.26
N LEU A 13 13.50 1.63 -11.98
CA LEU A 13 14.20 0.34 -11.92
C LEU A 13 13.60 -0.61 -10.87
N VAL A 14 13.32 -0.09 -9.67
CA VAL A 14 12.71 -0.88 -8.59
C VAL A 14 11.30 -1.30 -8.95
N ALA A 15 10.49 -0.40 -9.51
CA ALA A 15 9.13 -0.73 -9.96
C ALA A 15 9.15 -1.88 -10.98
N ARG A 16 10.01 -1.80 -12.00
CA ARG A 16 10.13 -2.86 -13.02
C ARG A 16 10.59 -4.20 -12.46
N HIS A 17 11.49 -4.20 -11.47
CA HIS A 17 11.91 -5.44 -10.81
C HIS A 17 10.81 -6.04 -9.94
N LEU A 18 9.96 -5.23 -9.31
CA LEU A 18 8.81 -5.71 -8.55
C LEU A 18 7.75 -6.33 -9.49
N GLU A 19 7.46 -5.66 -10.60
CA GLU A 19 6.58 -6.20 -11.65
C GLU A 19 7.13 -7.51 -12.23
N GLY A 20 8.44 -7.59 -12.50
CA GLY A 20 9.09 -8.81 -12.99
C GLY A 20 9.05 -9.98 -11.99
N ARG A 21 8.80 -9.72 -10.71
CA ARG A 21 8.56 -10.74 -9.68
C ARG A 21 7.09 -11.10 -9.51
N GLY A 22 6.20 -10.54 -10.32
CA GLY A 22 4.75 -10.75 -10.24
C GLY A 22 4.06 -9.90 -9.17
N ILE A 23 4.72 -8.86 -8.65
CA ILE A 23 4.09 -7.95 -7.67
C ILE A 23 3.36 -6.86 -8.44
N ILE A 24 2.04 -6.81 -8.29
CA ILE A 24 1.20 -5.78 -8.90
C ILE A 24 1.27 -4.52 -8.03
N LEU A 25 1.81 -3.43 -8.58
CA LEU A 25 1.74 -2.12 -7.94
C LEU A 25 0.51 -1.36 -8.43
N HIS A 26 -0.29 -0.86 -7.48
CA HIS A 26 -1.38 0.07 -7.74
C HIS A 26 -0.97 1.49 -7.32
N PRO A 27 -0.23 2.24 -8.18
CA PRO A 27 0.17 3.61 -7.86
C PRO A 27 -1.05 4.53 -7.83
N GLN A 28 -1.03 5.54 -6.96
CA GLN A 28 -2.11 6.54 -6.80
C GLN A 28 -3.45 5.97 -6.33
N THR A 29 -3.44 4.76 -5.80
CA THR A 29 -4.60 4.12 -5.19
C THR A 29 -4.55 4.31 -3.68
N ASN A 30 -5.65 4.80 -3.11
CA ASN A 30 -5.88 4.93 -1.68
C ASN A 30 -6.98 3.95 -1.27
N LEU A 31 -6.84 3.40 -0.06
CA LEU A 31 -7.84 2.51 0.51
C LEU A 31 -8.93 3.36 1.17
N THR A 32 -10.18 3.19 0.75
CA THR A 32 -11.34 3.91 1.31
C THR A 32 -12.02 3.12 2.41
N GLN A 33 -12.14 1.80 2.24
CA GLN A 33 -12.82 0.94 3.19
C GLN A 33 -12.16 -0.44 3.25
N LEU A 34 -12.12 -1.02 4.46
CA LEU A 34 -11.72 -2.40 4.68
C LEU A 34 -12.81 -3.10 5.46
N VAL A 35 -13.32 -4.21 4.92
CA VAL A 35 -14.35 -5.05 5.54
C VAL A 35 -13.78 -6.44 5.72
N LYS A 36 -13.74 -6.92 6.96
CA LYS A 36 -13.35 -8.30 7.24
C LYS A 36 -14.55 -9.23 7.01
N THR A 37 -14.36 -10.21 6.15
CA THR A 37 -15.33 -11.27 5.79
C THR A 37 -14.79 -12.63 6.22
N ASP A 38 -15.60 -13.69 6.14
CA ASP A 38 -15.16 -15.06 6.50
C ASP A 38 -14.04 -15.58 5.60
N ASP A 39 -14.05 -15.22 4.31
CA ASP A 39 -13.02 -15.60 3.32
C ASP A 39 -11.81 -14.65 3.26
N GLY A 40 -11.74 -13.58 4.06
CA GLY A 40 -10.61 -12.65 4.04
C GLY A 40 -10.97 -11.19 4.34
N ILE A 41 -10.19 -10.26 3.80
CA ILE A 41 -10.40 -8.81 3.93
C ILE A 41 -10.74 -8.26 2.56
N LYS A 42 -11.96 -7.71 2.44
CA LYS A 42 -12.39 -6.96 1.28
C LYS A 42 -11.94 -5.51 1.41
N VAL A 43 -11.10 -5.07 0.49
CA VAL A 43 -10.53 -3.73 0.44
C VAL A 43 -11.15 -2.98 -0.73
N THR A 44 -11.79 -1.85 -0.45
CA THR A 44 -12.32 -0.95 -1.46
C THR A 44 -11.35 0.21 -1.67
N THR A 45 -11.08 0.51 -2.93
CA THR A 45 -10.21 1.61 -3.36
C THR A 45 -11.02 2.85 -3.71
N ASP A 46 -10.36 4.01 -3.81
CA ASP A 46 -11.00 5.26 -4.25
C ASP A 46 -11.46 5.23 -5.71
N HIS A 47 -10.86 4.37 -6.52
CA HIS A 47 -11.24 4.15 -7.93
C HIS A 47 -12.45 3.21 -8.08
N GLY A 48 -13.01 2.72 -6.98
CA GLY A 48 -14.14 1.79 -6.96
C GLY A 48 -13.75 0.33 -7.21
N GLU A 49 -12.46 0.03 -7.31
CA GLU A 49 -11.96 -1.35 -7.42
C GLU A 49 -12.04 -2.03 -6.05
N GLU A 50 -12.44 -3.30 -6.07
CA GLU A 50 -12.54 -4.15 -4.89
C GLU A 50 -11.48 -5.25 -4.95
N LEU A 51 -10.64 -5.31 -3.92
CA LEU A 51 -9.56 -6.27 -3.80
C LEU A 51 -9.86 -7.20 -2.62
N MET A 52 -9.76 -8.51 -2.83
CA MET A 52 -9.83 -9.50 -1.74
C MET A 52 -8.41 -9.92 -1.38
N ALA A 53 -8.07 -9.83 -0.09
CA ALA A 53 -6.78 -10.25 0.43
C ALA A 53 -6.95 -10.91 1.80
N ASP A 54 -6.20 -11.97 2.09
CA ASP A 54 -6.24 -12.63 3.40
C ASP A 54 -5.68 -11.73 4.53
N VAL A 55 -4.66 -10.93 4.20
CA VAL A 55 -3.93 -10.09 5.16
C VAL A 55 -3.69 -8.72 4.54
N VAL A 56 -3.94 -7.67 5.33
CA VAL A 56 -3.65 -6.28 4.96
C VAL A 56 -2.65 -5.68 5.94
N LEU A 57 -1.55 -5.16 5.41
CA LEU A 57 -0.48 -4.50 6.18
C LEU A 57 -0.46 -3.00 5.90
N PHE A 58 -0.66 -2.18 6.94
CA PHE A 58 -0.48 -0.73 6.84
C PHE A 58 0.99 -0.35 6.99
N ALA A 59 1.65 -0.06 5.88
CA ALA A 59 3.04 0.41 5.82
C ALA A 59 3.15 1.92 5.53
N THR A 60 2.20 2.73 6.01
CA THR A 60 2.09 4.18 5.76
C THR A 60 3.11 5.05 6.51
N GLY A 61 4.01 4.43 7.29
CA GLY A 61 5.07 5.10 8.03
C GLY A 61 4.87 5.03 9.54
N LYS A 62 5.96 5.25 10.30
CA LYS A 62 5.91 5.29 11.76
C LYS A 62 5.71 6.73 12.21
N TYR A 63 4.64 7.00 12.96
CA TYR A 63 4.48 8.26 13.70
C TYR A 63 5.16 8.12 15.07
N MET A 64 5.90 9.15 15.50
CA MET A 64 6.47 9.20 16.84
C MET A 64 5.39 9.70 17.82
N PRO A 65 4.85 8.85 18.71
CA PRO A 65 3.81 9.29 19.63
C PRO A 65 4.40 10.25 20.67
N LEU A 66 3.87 11.48 20.73
CA LEU A 66 4.18 12.49 21.75
C LEU A 66 3.54 12.19 23.12
N THR A 67 2.97 11.01 23.31
CA THR A 67 2.16 10.63 24.49
C THR A 67 2.98 10.43 25.77
N CYS A 68 4.32 10.59 25.73
CA CYS A 68 5.22 10.47 26.88
C CYS A 68 5.45 11.77 27.68
N MET A 69 4.75 12.88 27.37
CA MET A 69 4.90 14.16 28.09
C MET A 69 3.73 14.53 29.02
N LYS A 70 3.05 13.53 29.61
CA LYS A 70 2.09 13.75 30.71
C LYS A 70 2.42 12.89 31.91
#